data_AF-A0A8H9M6W1-F1
#
_entry.id   AF-A0A8H9M6W1-F1
#
_cell.length_a   1.000
_cell.length_b   1.000
_cell.length_c   1.000
_cell.angle_alpha   90.00
_cell.angle_beta   90.00
_cell.angle_gamma   90.00
#
_symmetry.space_group_name_H-M   'P 1'
#
loop_
_entity.id
_entity.type
_entity.pdbx_description
1 polymer ?
#
loop_
_entity_poly.entity_id
_entity_poly.type
_entity_poly.pdbx_seq_one_letter_code
_entity_poly.pdbx_strand_id
1 'polypeptide(L)'
;MLSDLYYGHFAPMGTNNTAELLALQESLFLAKTALSESKSVRIRPDSQYAIKCISQWASGWKKRGWRRPNNEPVKNQAIVEAAYNLYNEIGHAIELVHVKAHAGIKGNELADRMAMKASIERQGAFVKYQGTLDTQEILRLERG
;
A
#
# COMPACT_ATOMS: atom_id res chain seq x y z
N MET A 1 -17.05 7.40 -10.18
CA MET A 1 -17.43 5.97 -10.09
C MET A 1 -16.17 5.19 -9.74
N LEU A 2 -16.26 4.10 -8.96
CA LEU A 2 -15.12 3.22 -8.68
C LEU A 2 -14.82 2.41 -9.96
N SER A 3 -13.61 2.49 -10.50
CA SER A 3 -13.25 1.77 -11.74
C SER A 3 -12.79 0.35 -11.45
N ASP A 4 -11.97 0.19 -10.42
CA ASP A 4 -11.30 -1.05 -10.09
C ASP A 4 -11.07 -1.13 -8.59
N LEU A 5 -11.00 -2.36 -8.09
CA LEU A 5 -10.67 -2.66 -6.71
C LEU A 5 -9.80 -3.91 -6.69
N TYR A 6 -8.81 -3.93 -5.81
CA TYR A 6 -7.83 -5.00 -5.71
C TYR A 6 -7.64 -5.39 -4.25
N TYR A 7 -7.28 -6.66 -4.03
CA TYR A 7 -7.02 -7.20 -2.71
C TYR A 7 -6.04 -8.38 -2.80
N GLY A 8 -5.39 -8.72 -1.69
CA GLY A 8 -4.46 -9.84 -1.62
C GLY A 8 -3.31 -9.58 -0.68
N HIS A 9 -2.15 -10.19 -0.95
CA HIS A 9 -0.94 -10.05 -0.14
C HIS A 9 -1.11 -10.50 1.32
N PHE A 10 -2.04 -11.44 1.57
CA PHE A 10 -2.11 -12.09 2.86
C PHE A 10 -0.81 -12.84 3.15
N ALA A 11 -0.14 -12.46 4.23
CA ALA A 11 1.06 -13.10 4.73
C ALA A 11 0.74 -13.78 6.07
N PRO A 12 0.85 -15.12 6.20
CA PRO A 12 0.49 -15.84 7.42
C PRO A 12 1.22 -15.39 8.69
N MET A 13 2.46 -14.90 8.54
CA MET A 13 3.27 -14.30 9.61
C MET A 13 3.46 -12.79 9.44
N GLY A 14 2.60 -12.17 8.63
CA GLY A 14 2.60 -10.74 8.40
C GLY A 14 2.11 -9.96 9.61
N THR A 15 2.52 -8.71 9.67
CA THR A 15 2.00 -7.74 10.64
C THR A 15 1.17 -6.69 9.90
N ASN A 16 0.47 -5.81 10.64
CA ASN A 16 -0.20 -4.64 10.03
C ASN A 16 0.78 -3.83 9.16
N ASN A 17 1.99 -3.56 9.66
CA ASN A 17 3.04 -2.88 8.91
C ASN A 17 3.48 -3.62 7.64
N THR A 18 3.42 -4.95 7.63
CA THR A 18 3.71 -5.77 6.43
C THR A 18 2.63 -5.53 5.38
N ALA A 19 1.35 -5.58 5.77
CA ALA A 19 0.22 -5.35 4.87
C ALA A 19 0.22 -3.92 4.31
N GLU A 20 0.44 -2.91 5.16
CA GLU A 20 0.51 -1.51 4.76
C GLU A 20 1.66 -1.23 3.77
N LEU A 21 2.84 -1.84 3.98
CA LEU A 21 3.97 -1.70 3.08
C LEU A 21 3.71 -2.37 1.72
N LEU A 22 3.11 -3.57 1.71
CA LEU A 22 2.74 -4.26 0.48
C LEU A 22 1.68 -3.47 -0.30
N ALA A 23 0.66 -2.94 0.38
CA ALA A 23 -0.36 -2.09 -0.23
C ALA A 23 0.23 -0.83 -0.87
N LEU A 24 1.20 -0.18 -0.21
CA LEU A 24 1.89 0.98 -0.77
C LEU A 24 2.77 0.60 -1.97
N GLN A 25 3.49 -0.53 -1.90
CA GLN A 25 4.28 -1.06 -3.02
C GLN A 25 3.41 -1.30 -4.26
N GLU A 26 2.28 -1.99 -4.11
CA GLU A 26 1.36 -2.24 -5.23
C GLU A 26 0.74 -0.95 -5.78
N SER A 27 0.40 0.00 -4.90
CA SER A 27 -0.10 1.30 -5.31
C SER A 27 0.93 2.06 -6.17
N LEU A 28 2.22 1.99 -5.81
CA LEU A 28 3.30 2.57 -6.61
C LEU A 28 3.50 1.84 -7.94
N PHE A 29 3.36 0.51 -7.96
CA PHE A 29 3.44 -0.27 -9.19
C PHE A 29 2.31 0.10 -10.16
N LEU A 30 1.07 0.16 -9.69
CA LEU A 30 -0.08 0.60 -10.48
C LEU A 30 0.07 2.05 -10.95
N ALA A 31 0.61 2.93 -10.10
CA ALA A 31 0.89 4.31 -10.44
C ALA A 31 1.90 4.42 -11.60
N LYS A 32 2.95 3.60 -11.60
CA LYS A 32 3.93 3.55 -12.70
C LYS A 32 3.27 3.24 -14.04
N THR A 33 2.38 2.24 -14.07
CA THR A 33 1.62 1.90 -15.28
C THR A 33 0.72 3.07 -15.71
N ALA A 34 -0.05 3.65 -14.79
CA ALA A 34 -0.93 4.79 -15.09
C ALA A 34 -0.16 6.02 -15.62
N LEU A 35 1.03 6.31 -15.08
CA LEU A 35 1.90 7.38 -15.55
C LEU A 35 2.40 7.14 -16.98
N SER A 36 2.73 5.89 -17.34
CA SER A 36 3.11 5.53 -18.71
C SER A 36 1.97 5.75 -19.73
N GLU A 37 0.73 5.75 -19.25
CA GLU A 37 -0.47 6.10 -20.02
C GLU A 37 -0.82 7.60 -19.96
N SER A 38 0.12 8.45 -19.50
CA SER A 38 -0.06 9.91 -19.35
C SER A 38 -1.18 10.32 -18.38
N LYS A 39 -1.52 9.47 -17.40
CA LYS A 39 -2.49 9.81 -16.35
C LYS A 39 -1.81 10.48 -15.17
N SER A 40 -2.48 11.44 -14.55
CA SER A 40 -2.07 11.98 -13.24
C SER A 40 -2.44 11.00 -12.12
N VAL A 41 -1.55 10.80 -11.15
CA VAL A 41 -1.79 9.83 -10.06
C VAL A 41 -1.67 10.50 -8.68
N ARG A 42 -2.65 10.23 -7.82
CA ARG A 42 -2.63 10.57 -6.40
C ARG A 42 -2.82 9.29 -5.58
N ILE A 43 -1.86 8.98 -4.70
CA ILE A 43 -1.92 7.85 -3.77
C ILE A 43 -2.28 8.37 -2.39
N ARG A 44 -3.26 7.74 -1.74
CA ARG A 44 -3.80 8.17 -0.45
C ARG A 44 -3.72 7.07 0.62
N PRO A 45 -2.53 6.75 1.14
CA PRO A 45 -2.38 5.76 2.20
C PRO A 45 -2.69 6.36 3.58
N ASP A 46 -3.25 5.56 4.48
CA ASP A 46 -3.45 5.92 5.89
C ASP A 46 -2.26 5.53 6.80
N SER A 47 -1.39 4.64 6.33
CA SER A 47 -0.17 4.27 7.04
C SER A 47 0.90 5.35 6.98
N GLN A 48 1.06 6.10 8.06
CA GLN A 48 2.23 6.98 8.22
C GLN A 48 3.54 6.18 8.28
N TYR A 49 3.50 4.94 8.79
CA TYR A 49 4.67 4.08 8.85
C TYR A 49 5.20 3.77 7.44
N ALA A 50 4.33 3.29 6.55
CA ALA A 50 4.71 2.96 5.17
C ALA A 50 5.23 4.19 4.41
N ILE A 51 4.54 5.34 4.55
CA ILE A 51 4.98 6.61 3.96
C ILE A 51 6.38 6.98 4.45
N LYS A 52 6.62 6.98 5.77
CA LYS A 52 7.93 7.38 6.34
C LYS A 52 9.04 6.40 5.98
N CYS A 53 8.75 5.10 5.89
CA CYS A 53 9.69 4.09 5.42
C CYS A 53 10.29 4.49 4.07
N ILE A 54 9.47 4.79 3.07
CA ILE A 54 9.97 5.09 1.72
C ILE A 54 10.44 6.55 1.54
N SER A 55 9.81 7.51 2.21
CA SER A 55 10.08 8.95 1.96
C SER A 55 11.16 9.54 2.88
N GLN A 56 11.42 8.95 4.05
CA GLN A 56 12.32 9.54 5.06
C GLN A 56 13.43 8.59 5.47
N TRP A 57 13.13 7.31 5.70
CA TRP A 57 14.06 6.40 6.37
C TRP A 57 14.90 5.55 5.42
N ALA A 58 14.30 5.06 4.32
CA ALA A 58 14.94 4.12 3.42
C ALA A 58 16.26 4.64 2.83
N SER A 59 16.36 5.94 2.51
CA SER A 59 17.63 6.53 2.05
C SER A 59 18.76 6.36 3.07
N GLY A 60 18.47 6.62 4.34
CA GLY A 60 19.43 6.45 5.45
C GLY A 60 19.77 4.98 5.70
N TRP A 61 18.77 4.10 5.67
CA TRP A 61 18.99 2.66 5.81
C TRP A 61 19.82 2.09 4.68
N LYS A 62 19.54 2.45 3.42
CA LYS A 62 20.31 2.04 2.24
C LYS A 62 21.79 2.42 2.36
N LYS A 63 22.09 3.65 2.80
CA LYS A 63 23.47 4.11 3.08
C LYS A 63 24.18 3.31 4.18
N ARG A 64 23.42 2.70 5.09
CA ARG A 64 23.93 1.88 6.21
C ARG A 64 23.80 0.37 5.96
N GLY A 65 23.67 -0.05 4.70
CA GLY A 65 23.53 -1.47 4.36
C GLY A 65 22.24 -2.10 4.89
N TRP A 66 21.14 -1.36 4.85
CA TRP A 66 19.81 -1.75 5.33
C TRP A 66 19.74 -2.08 6.83
N ARG A 67 20.41 -1.23 7.63
CA ARG A 67 20.40 -1.33 9.09
C ARG A 67 19.81 -0.10 9.75
N ARG A 68 19.07 -0.34 10.83
CA ARG A 68 18.54 0.66 11.75
C ARG A 68 19.64 1.13 12.71
N PRO A 69 19.41 2.22 13.49
CA PRO A 69 20.25 2.52 14.64
C PRO A 69 20.44 1.28 15.52
N ASN A 70 21.57 1.18 16.21
CA ASN A 70 21.98 0.01 17.00
C ASN A 70 22.24 -1.27 16.19
N ASN A 71 22.52 -1.13 14.89
CA ASN A 71 22.92 -2.23 14.00
C ASN A 71 21.83 -3.30 13.75
N GLU A 72 20.59 -3.02 14.15
CA GLU A 72 19.46 -3.94 13.93
C GLU A 72 19.07 -4.01 12.45
N PRO A 73 18.67 -5.19 11.94
CA PRO A 73 18.12 -5.29 10.59
C PRO A 73 16.82 -4.48 10.46
N VAL A 74 16.59 -3.93 9.27
CA VAL A 74 15.32 -3.30 8.91
C VAL A 74 14.24 -4.39 8.80
N LYS A 75 13.15 -4.24 9.54
CA LYS A 75 11.98 -5.13 9.39
C LYS A 75 11.34 -4.92 8.03
N ASN A 76 10.86 -6.00 7.40
CA ASN A 76 10.28 -5.96 6.05
C ASN A 76 11.22 -5.37 4.99
N GLN A 77 12.55 -5.53 5.15
CA GLN A 77 13.56 -4.90 4.29
C GLN A 77 13.27 -5.08 2.80
N ALA A 78 12.98 -6.30 2.35
CA ALA A 78 12.74 -6.57 0.93
C ALA A 78 11.57 -5.74 0.36
N ILE A 79 10.48 -5.60 1.12
CA ILE A 79 9.31 -4.81 0.71
C ILE A 79 9.65 -3.31 0.73
N VAL A 80 10.32 -2.84 1.78
CA VAL A 80 10.76 -1.44 1.89
C VAL A 80 11.70 -1.06 0.74
N GLU A 81 12.65 -1.93 0.41
CA GLU A 81 13.62 -1.71 -0.66
C GLU A 81 12.93 -1.64 -2.03
N ALA A 82 12.03 -2.57 -2.32
CA ALA A 82 11.24 -2.57 -3.56
C ALA A 82 10.36 -1.31 -3.67
N ALA A 83 9.60 -0.98 -2.62
CA ALA A 83 8.75 0.21 -2.59
C ALA A 83 9.57 1.51 -2.68
N TYR A 84 10.74 1.57 -2.03
CA TYR A 84 11.64 2.73 -2.10
C TYR A 84 12.21 2.93 -3.50
N ASN A 85 12.60 1.85 -4.18
CA ASN A 85 13.09 1.93 -5.56
C ASN A 85 12.00 2.45 -6.51
N LEU A 86 10.77 1.93 -6.40
CA LEU A 86 9.62 2.45 -7.16
C LEU A 86 9.36 3.92 -6.85
N TYR A 87 9.35 4.29 -5.57
CA TYR A 87 9.13 5.68 -5.16
C TYR A 87 10.20 6.64 -5.69
N ASN A 88 11.49 6.25 -5.72
CA ASN A 88 12.52 7.10 -6.34
C ASN A 88 12.32 7.26 -7.85
N GLU A 89 11.80 6.24 -8.52
CA GLU A 89 11.56 6.28 -9.96
C GLU A 89 10.39 7.22 -10.32
N ILE A 90 9.26 7.12 -9.62
CA ILE A 90 8.02 7.82 -10.02
C ILE A 90 7.57 8.90 -9.04
N GLY A 91 8.22 9.04 -7.89
CA GLY A 91 7.77 9.88 -6.78
C GLY A 91 7.59 11.36 -7.13
N HIS A 92 8.37 11.85 -8.10
CA HIS A 92 8.28 13.21 -8.60
C HIS A 92 7.04 13.47 -9.50
N ALA A 93 6.42 12.41 -10.01
CA ALA A 93 5.27 12.46 -10.93
C ALA A 93 3.94 12.09 -10.26
N ILE A 94 3.97 11.73 -8.97
CA ILE A 94 2.77 11.36 -8.19
C ILE A 94 2.55 12.31 -7.03
N GLU A 95 1.31 12.40 -6.58
CA GLU A 95 0.97 13.07 -5.32
C GLU A 95 0.72 12.04 -4.23
N LEU A 96 1.57 12.01 -3.20
CA LEU A 96 1.44 11.11 -2.06
C LEU A 96 0.84 11.86 -0.86
N VAL A 97 -0.43 11.58 -0.52
CA VAL A 97 -1.19 12.32 0.49
C VAL A 97 -1.63 11.40 1.61
N HIS A 98 -1.12 11.62 2.82
CA HIS A 98 -1.59 10.88 4.00
C HIS A 98 -3.06 11.18 4.28
N VAL A 99 -3.83 10.14 4.59
CA VAL A 99 -5.23 10.28 5.03
C VAL A 99 -5.43 9.68 6.42
N LYS A 100 -6.39 10.21 7.17
CA LYS A 100 -6.72 9.65 8.48
C LYS A 100 -7.48 8.33 8.29
N ALA A 101 -6.99 7.26 8.91
CA ALA A 101 -7.70 5.99 8.98
C ALA A 101 -9.09 6.20 9.59
N HIS A 102 -10.09 5.46 9.10
CA HIS A 102 -11.43 5.39 9.69
C HIS A 102 -12.17 6.75 9.79
N ALA A 103 -11.89 7.66 8.85
CA ALA A 103 -12.44 9.01 8.85
C ALA A 103 -13.56 9.25 7.83
N GLY A 104 -14.27 8.23 7.34
CA GLY A 104 -15.30 8.40 6.30
C GLY A 104 -14.73 8.58 4.89
N ILE A 105 -13.41 8.41 4.71
CA ILE A 105 -12.77 8.58 3.40
C ILE A 105 -13.05 7.33 2.58
N LYS A 106 -14.06 7.44 1.71
CA LYS A 106 -14.59 6.34 0.91
C LYS A 106 -13.52 5.40 0.33
N GLY A 107 -12.50 5.92 -0.34
CA GLY A 107 -11.44 5.09 -0.91
C GLY A 107 -10.62 4.30 0.13
N ASN A 108 -10.37 4.90 1.29
CA ASN A 108 -9.67 4.25 2.39
C ASN A 108 -10.54 3.18 3.05
N GLU A 109 -11.84 3.45 3.22
CA GLU A 109 -12.76 2.47 3.77
C GLU A 109 -12.93 1.26 2.84
N LEU A 110 -13.00 1.48 1.52
CA LEU A 110 -13.01 0.38 0.56
C LEU A 110 -11.71 -0.44 0.60
N ALA A 111 -10.55 0.22 0.77
CA ALA A 111 -9.27 -0.47 0.92
C ALA A 111 -9.22 -1.31 2.22
N ASP A 112 -9.78 -0.80 3.32
CA ASP A 112 -9.92 -1.54 4.58
C ASP A 112 -10.77 -2.82 4.40
N ARG A 113 -11.90 -2.73 3.70
CA ARG A 113 -12.72 -3.92 3.33
C ARG A 113 -11.92 -4.93 2.54
N MET A 114 -11.08 -4.47 1.61
CA MET A 114 -10.25 -5.34 0.79
C MET A 114 -9.14 -6.00 1.58
N ALA A 115 -8.52 -5.28 2.51
CA ALA A 115 -7.53 -5.85 3.42
C ALA A 115 -8.17 -6.95 4.31
N MET A 116 -9.36 -6.69 4.86
CA MET A 116 -10.08 -7.67 5.66
C MET A 116 -10.49 -8.89 4.84
N LYS A 117 -11.03 -8.68 3.63
CA LYS A 117 -11.35 -9.77 2.69
C LYS A 117 -10.12 -10.63 2.39
N ALA A 118 -8.96 -10.02 2.12
CA ALA A 118 -7.73 -10.75 1.87
C ALA A 118 -7.31 -11.63 3.06
N SER A 119 -7.49 -11.12 4.27
CA SER A 119 -7.22 -11.86 5.51
C SER A 119 -8.14 -13.07 5.69
N ILE A 120 -9.45 -12.87 5.55
CA ILE A 120 -10.47 -13.92 5.70
C ILE A 120 -10.25 -15.03 4.67
N GLU A 121 -10.02 -14.66 3.41
CA GLU A 121 -9.83 -15.61 2.31
C GLU A 121 -8.41 -16.19 2.25
N ARG A 122 -7.49 -15.67 3.07
CA ARG A 122 -6.06 -15.96 3.01
C ARG A 122 -5.50 -15.77 1.59
N GLN A 123 -5.98 -14.73 0.90
CA GLN A 123 -5.65 -14.44 -0.48
C GLN A 123 -4.21 -13.92 -0.59
N GLY A 124 -3.29 -14.80 -1.00
CA GLY A 124 -1.87 -14.45 -1.12
C GLY A 124 -1.56 -13.56 -2.32
N ALA A 125 -2.13 -13.86 -3.49
CA ALA A 125 -1.85 -13.08 -4.70
C ALA A 125 -2.64 -11.77 -4.72
N PHE A 126 -2.03 -10.68 -5.20
CA PHE A 126 -2.72 -9.42 -5.46
C PHE A 126 -3.60 -9.56 -6.71
N VAL A 127 -4.92 -9.57 -6.51
CA VAL A 127 -5.89 -9.86 -7.55
C VAL A 127 -6.94 -8.77 -7.63
N LYS A 128 -7.50 -8.58 -8.84
CA LYS A 128 -8.63 -7.70 -9.07
C LYS A 128 -9.89 -8.32 -8.47
N TYR A 129 -10.62 -7.55 -7.67
CA TYR A 129 -11.91 -7.92 -7.12
C TYR A 129 -12.92 -8.14 -8.25
N GLN A 130 -13.57 -9.31 -8.26
CA GLN A 130 -14.52 -9.73 -9.31
C GLN A 130 -15.98 -9.49 -8.93
N GLY A 131 -16.26 -9.01 -7.71
CA GLY A 131 -17.61 -8.68 -7.29
C GLY A 131 -18.08 -7.34 -7.86
N THR A 132 -19.29 -6.94 -7.50
CA THR A 132 -19.83 -5.64 -7.89
C THR A 132 -19.00 -4.49 -7.34
N LEU A 133 -18.77 -3.46 -8.17
CA LEU A 133 -18.10 -2.22 -7.77
C LEU A 133 -19.08 -1.21 -7.16
N ASP A 134 -20.26 -1.67 -6.74
CA ASP A 134 -21.17 -0.88 -5.92
C ASP A 134 -20.52 -0.61 -4.56
N THR A 135 -20.27 0.66 -4.32
CA THR A 135 -19.53 1.07 -3.12
C THR A 135 -20.32 0.90 -1.84
N GLN A 136 -21.65 0.97 -1.87
CA GLN A 136 -22.47 0.74 -0.68
C GLN A 136 -22.46 -0.74 -0.31
N GLU A 137 -22.47 -1.62 -1.31
CA GLU A 137 -22.35 -3.06 -1.11
C GLU A 137 -21.00 -3.46 -0.52
N ILE A 138 -19.91 -2.93 -1.09
CA ILE A 138 -18.57 -3.21 -0.56
C ILE A 138 -18.44 -2.71 0.87
N LEU A 139 -18.99 -1.54 1.20
CA LEU A 139 -18.94 -0.98 2.56
C LEU A 139 -19.71 -1.80 3.60
N ARG A 140 -20.56 -2.75 3.18
CA ARG A 140 -21.23 -3.72 4.07
C ARG A 140 -20.39 -4.96 4.40
N LEU A 141 -19.26 -5.17 3.71
CA LEU A 141 -18.32 -6.25 4.04
C LEU A 141 -17.68 -6.04 5.42
N GLU A 142 -17.03 -7.08 5.95
CA GLU A 142 -16.34 -7.02 7.24
C GLU A 142 -15.26 -5.92 7.30
N ARG A 143 -15.02 -5.39 8.50
CA ARG A 143 -14.06 -4.30 8.75
C ARG A 143 -12.81 -4.84 9.42
N GLY A 144 -11.68 -4.20 9.12
CA GLY A 144 -10.49 -4.19 9.97
C GLY A 144 -10.75 -3.67 11.38
#